data_AF-A0A1M6AI61-F1
#
_entry.id   AF-A0A1M6AI61-F1
#
_cell.length_a   1.000
_cell.length_b   1.000
_cell.length_c   1.000
_cell.angle_alpha   90.00
_cell.angle_beta   90.00
_cell.angle_gamma   90.00
#
_symmetry.space_group_name_H-M   'P 1'
#
loop_
_entity.id
_entity.type
_entity.pdbx_description
1 polymer ?
#
loop_
_entity_poly.entity_id
_entity_poly.type
_entity_poly.pdbx_seq_one_letter_code
_entity_poly.pdbx_strand_id
1 'polypeptide(L)'
;MRLGDGLIPLFDLVVFLWIPEDIRLTRLKERELQSYGSAVEPGGSRYENSQAFLRWAAQYDTGGMEIRSRLLHEKWLASLTCPVLRIEGDTTVEERIKAVESMITGKAQTQSRA
;
A
#
# COMPACT_ATOMS: atom_id res chain seq x y z
N MET A 1 5.96 9.19 -12.76
CA MET A 1 4.71 9.11 -11.96
C MET A 1 4.93 9.86 -10.64
N ARG A 2 3.99 10.65 -10.15
CA ARG A 2 4.11 11.39 -8.86
C ARG A 2 3.27 10.70 -7.78
N LEU A 3 3.80 10.59 -6.56
CA LEU A 3 3.15 9.90 -5.43
C LEU A 3 2.62 10.86 -4.37
N GLY A 4 2.53 12.15 -4.72
CA GLY A 4 2.12 13.21 -3.80
C GLY A 4 3.28 14.09 -3.34
N ASP A 5 4.31 14.27 -4.17
CA ASP A 5 5.56 14.97 -3.82
C ASP A 5 5.35 16.36 -3.19
N GLY A 6 4.31 17.10 -3.61
CA GLY A 6 3.96 18.40 -3.04
C GLY A 6 3.48 18.36 -1.59
N LEU A 7 3.11 17.18 -1.09
CA LEU A 7 2.68 16.96 0.30
C LEU A 7 3.82 16.51 1.20
N ILE A 8 5.01 16.20 0.67
CA ILE A 8 6.16 15.72 1.46
C ILE A 8 6.47 16.64 2.65
N PRO A 9 6.48 17.98 2.52
CA PRO A 9 6.76 18.87 3.65
C PRO A 9 5.70 18.84 4.76
N LEU A 10 4.53 18.26 4.51
CA LEU A 10 3.39 18.20 5.43
C LEU A 10 3.30 16.87 6.17
N PHE A 11 4.14 15.88 5.85
CA PHE A 11 4.08 14.59 6.51
C PHE A 11 4.86 14.60 7.82
N ASP A 12 4.16 14.37 8.93
CA ASP A 12 4.80 14.05 10.20
C ASP A 12 5.24 12.59 10.26
N LEU A 13 4.50 11.69 9.61
CA LEU A 13 4.70 10.24 9.57
C LEU A 13 4.18 9.68 8.25
N VAL A 14 4.93 8.76 7.64
CA VAL A 14 4.43 7.92 6.55
C VAL A 14 4.40 6.46 7.02
N VAL A 15 3.32 5.74 6.69
CA VAL A 15 3.17 4.31 6.96
C VAL A 15 3.20 3.55 5.64
N PHE A 16 4.19 2.70 5.46
CA PHE A 16 4.31 1.82 4.32
C PHE A 16 3.82 0.42 4.70
N LEU A 17 2.71 -0.01 4.09
CA LEU A 17 2.14 -1.34 4.27
C LEU A 17 2.51 -2.22 3.07
N TRP A 18 3.16 -3.34 3.34
CA TRP A 18 3.44 -4.37 2.34
C TRP A 18 2.99 -5.73 2.83
N ILE A 19 2.45 -6.54 1.92
CA ILE A 19 2.00 -7.89 2.19
C ILE A 19 2.44 -8.78 1.02
N PRO A 20 2.79 -10.07 1.26
CA PRO A 20 3.18 -10.99 0.21
C PRO A 20 2.21 -10.99 -0.98
N GLU A 21 2.77 -11.10 -2.19
CA GLU A 21 2.05 -10.93 -3.45
C GLU A 21 0.88 -11.91 -3.59
N ASP A 22 1.09 -13.18 -3.25
CA ASP A 22 0.10 -14.25 -3.31
C ASP A 22 -1.12 -13.95 -2.42
N ILE A 23 -0.87 -13.49 -1.19
CA ILE A 23 -1.93 -13.10 -0.26
C ILE A 23 -2.65 -11.85 -0.80
N ARG A 24 -1.90 -10.85 -1.29
CA ARG A 24 -2.47 -9.62 -1.86
C ARG A 24 -3.38 -9.93 -3.04
N LEU A 25 -2.92 -10.71 -4.01
CA LEU A 25 -3.67 -11.04 -5.22
C LEU A 25 -4.92 -11.86 -4.91
N THR A 26 -4.83 -12.79 -3.95
CA THR A 26 -6.00 -13.55 -3.47
C THR A 26 -7.06 -12.60 -2.91
N ARG A 27 -6.67 -11.70 -1.99
CA ARG A 27 -7.58 -10.70 -1.40
C ARG A 27 -8.16 -9.73 -2.44
N LEU A 28 -7.37 -9.33 -3.44
CA LEU A 28 -7.85 -8.48 -4.52
C LEU A 28 -8.90 -9.18 -5.38
N LYS A 29 -8.67 -10.45 -5.74
CA LYS A 29 -9.63 -11.25 -6.49
C LYS A 29 -10.94 -11.46 -5.72
N GLU A 30 -10.85 -11.77 -4.43
CA GLU A 30 -12.03 -11.87 -3.56
C GLU A 30 -12.80 -10.55 -3.49
N ARG A 31 -12.10 -9.42 -3.37
CA ARG A 31 -12.72 -8.09 -3.33
C ARG A 31 -13.41 -7.73 -4.64
N GLU A 32 -12.81 -8.06 -5.78
CA GLU A 32 -13.43 -7.86 -7.10
C GLU A 32 -14.74 -8.65 -7.19
N LEU A 33 -14.73 -9.92 -6.76
CA LEU A 33 -15.93 -10.75 -6.75
C LEU A 33 -16.99 -10.22 -5.76
N GLN A 34 -16.60 -9.81 -4.56
CA GLN A 34 -17.52 -9.23 -3.57
C GLN A 34 -18.16 -7.93 -4.07
N SER A 35 -17.41 -7.11 -4.80
CA SER A 35 -17.87 -5.79 -5.26
C SER A 35 -18.75 -5.87 -6.51
N TYR A 36 -18.47 -6.82 -7.40
CA TYR A 36 -19.04 -6.85 -8.75
C TYR A 36 -19.80 -8.15 -9.09
N GLY A 37 -19.77 -9.16 -8.21
CA GLY A 37 -20.45 -10.44 -8.41
C GLY A 37 -20.04 -11.14 -9.71
N SER A 38 -21.00 -11.76 -10.39
CA SER A 38 -20.77 -12.48 -11.64
C SER A 38 -20.30 -11.59 -12.81
N ALA A 39 -20.33 -10.26 -12.67
CA ALA A 39 -19.82 -9.38 -13.72
C ALA A 39 -18.31 -9.54 -13.96
N VAL A 40 -17.55 -10.04 -12.98
CA VAL A 40 -16.09 -10.30 -13.11
C VAL A 40 -15.76 -11.74 -13.49
N GLU A 41 -16.77 -12.59 -13.67
CA GLU A 41 -16.61 -13.97 -14.16
C GLU A 41 -16.55 -14.00 -15.70
N PRO A 42 -16.03 -15.09 -16.33
CA PRO A 42 -15.99 -15.20 -17.79
C PRO A 42 -17.34 -14.94 -18.45
N GLY A 43 -17.36 -14.06 -19.45
CA GLY A 43 -18.59 -13.61 -20.12
C GLY A 43 -19.32 -12.45 -19.41
N GLY A 44 -18.90 -12.09 -18.19
CA GLY A 44 -19.38 -10.93 -17.46
C GLY A 44 -18.87 -9.61 -18.04
N SER A 45 -19.64 -8.53 -17.86
CA SER A 45 -19.37 -7.21 -18.44
C SER A 45 -18.09 -6.53 -17.93
N ARG A 46 -17.53 -7.01 -16.81
CA ARG A 46 -16.32 -6.48 -16.18
C ARG A 46 -15.14 -7.46 -16.21
N TYR A 47 -15.30 -8.64 -16.81
CA TYR A 47 -14.28 -9.69 -16.83
C TYR A 47 -12.92 -9.16 -17.25
N GLU A 48 -12.83 -8.56 -18.44
CA GLU A 48 -11.56 -8.07 -18.98
C GLU A 48 -10.93 -6.96 -18.13
N ASN A 49 -11.75 -6.06 -17.58
CA ASN A 49 -11.27 -5.00 -16.69
C ASN A 49 -10.70 -5.57 -15.38
N SER A 50 -11.38 -6.57 -14.81
CA SER A 50 -10.92 -7.24 -13.59
C SER A 50 -9.62 -8.02 -13.83
N GLN A 51 -9.53 -8.74 -14.96
CA GLN A 51 -8.31 -9.43 -15.35
C GLN A 51 -7.15 -8.46 -15.63
N ALA A 52 -7.41 -7.33 -16.30
CA ALA A 52 -6.40 -6.30 -16.53
C ALA A 52 -5.91 -5.68 -15.21
N PHE A 53 -6.81 -5.41 -14.27
CA PHE A 53 -6.48 -4.93 -12.94
C PHE A 53 -5.60 -5.92 -12.16
N LEU A 54 -5.98 -7.20 -12.12
CA LEU A 54 -5.20 -8.23 -11.41
C LEU A 54 -3.80 -8.42 -12.03
N ARG A 55 -3.69 -8.41 -13.37
CA ARG A 55 -2.38 -8.46 -14.05
C ARG A 55 -1.51 -7.25 -13.71
N TRP A 56 -2.09 -6.05 -13.70
CA TRP A 56 -1.37 -4.84 -13.30
C TRP A 56 -0.95 -4.89 -11.82
N ALA A 57 -1.82 -5.36 -10.94
CA ALA A 57 -1.54 -5.47 -9.50
C ALA A 57 -0.42 -6.50 -9.19
N ALA A 58 -0.32 -7.57 -9.97
CA ALA A 58 0.75 -8.58 -9.85
C ALA A 58 2.14 -8.01 -10.16
N GLN A 59 2.20 -6.96 -11.00
CA GLN A 59 3.47 -6.31 -11.35
C GLN A 59 4.00 -5.39 -10.24
N TYR A 60 3.30 -5.26 -9.11
CA TYR A 60 3.73 -4.34 -8.05
C TYR A 60 5.17 -4.60 -7.59
N ASP A 61 5.55 -5.83 -7.25
CA ASP A 61 6.87 -6.12 -6.68
C ASP A 61 7.99 -6.11 -7.73
N THR A 62 7.66 -6.39 -9.00
CA THR A 62 8.64 -6.60 -10.09
C THR A 62 8.70 -5.47 -11.11
N GLY A 63 7.74 -4.54 -11.09
CA GLY A 63 7.68 -3.41 -12.02
C GLY A 63 8.75 -2.35 -11.80
N GLY A 64 8.99 -1.54 -12.82
CA GLY A 64 9.97 -0.46 -12.81
C GLY A 64 9.42 0.89 -12.34
N MET A 65 10.05 1.98 -12.77
CA MET A 65 9.72 3.36 -12.37
C MET A 65 8.48 3.93 -13.09
N GLU A 66 8.01 3.23 -14.11
CA GLU A 66 6.93 3.60 -15.02
C GLU A 66 5.53 3.29 -14.46
N ILE A 67 5.44 2.40 -13.46
CA ILE A 67 4.19 2.06 -12.77
C ILE A 67 4.30 2.32 -11.26
N ARG A 68 3.19 2.20 -10.52
CA ARG A 68 3.19 2.20 -9.04
C ARG A 68 3.73 0.89 -8.48
N SER A 69 5.00 0.60 -8.79
CA SER A 69 5.72 -0.55 -8.29
C SER A 69 6.28 -0.31 -6.90
N ARG A 70 6.74 -1.38 -6.28
CA ARG A 70 7.59 -1.35 -5.08
C ARG A 70 8.83 -0.52 -5.34
N LEU A 71 9.52 -0.69 -6.48
CA LEU A 71 10.73 0.09 -6.79
C LEU A 71 10.47 1.60 -6.75
N LEU A 72 9.38 2.05 -7.39
CA LEU A 72 9.01 3.46 -7.37
C LEU A 72 8.68 3.93 -5.94
N HIS A 73 7.93 3.14 -5.18
CA HIS A 73 7.59 3.45 -3.79
C HIS A 73 8.84 3.55 -2.91
N GLU A 74 9.78 2.61 -2.99
CA GLU A 74 11.02 2.63 -2.20
C GLU A 74 11.85 3.88 -2.50
N LYS A 75 11.98 4.27 -3.79
CA LYS A 75 12.69 5.52 -4.14
C LYS A 75 12.01 6.75 -3.57
N TRP A 76 10.68 6.78 -3.58
CA TRP A 76 9.93 7.88 -3.01
C TRP A 76 10.05 7.92 -1.49
N LEU A 77 9.94 6.78 -0.80
CA LEU A 77 10.14 6.68 0.64
C LEU A 77 11.55 7.16 1.05
N ALA A 78 12.57 6.83 0.26
CA ALA A 78 13.95 7.29 0.49
C ALA A 78 14.13 8.81 0.34
N SER A 79 13.20 9.51 -0.32
CA SER A 79 13.22 10.97 -0.45
C SER A 79 12.56 11.72 0.72
N LEU A 80 11.89 10.99 1.62
CA LEU A 80 11.15 11.59 2.73
C LEU A 80 12.10 11.99 3.87
N THR A 81 11.84 13.16 4.45
CA THR A 81 12.55 13.66 5.64
C THR A 81 11.87 13.28 6.95
N CYS A 82 10.61 12.84 6.89
CA CYS A 82 9.85 12.38 8.04
C CYS A 82 10.10 10.89 8.32
N PRO A 83 9.86 10.41 9.55
CA PRO A 83 9.95 8.98 9.84
C PRO A 83 8.98 8.16 8.99
N VAL A 84 9.44 6.98 8.58
CA VAL A 84 8.65 5.99 7.84
C VAL A 84 8.48 4.75 8.73
N LEU A 85 7.23 4.42 9.08
CA LEU A 85 6.88 3.15 9.71
C LEU A 85 6.62 2.12 8.61
N ARG A 86 7.38 1.03 8.61
CA ARG A 86 7.17 -0.09 7.68
C ARG A 86 6.46 -1.22 8.41
N ILE A 87 5.36 -1.71 7.83
CA ILE A 87 4.67 -2.90 8.31
C ILE A 87 4.59 -3.88 7.14
N GLU A 88 5.41 -4.91 7.23
CA GLU A 88 5.63 -5.88 6.16
C GLU A 88 5.18 -7.27 6.63
N GLY A 89 4.36 -7.93 5.83
CA GLY A 89 3.82 -9.26 6.13
C GLY A 89 2.30 -9.26 6.29
N ASP A 90 1.74 -10.44 6.54
CA ASP A 90 0.31 -10.60 6.81
C ASP A 90 0.00 -10.41 8.29
N THR A 91 0.09 -9.16 8.74
CA THR A 91 -0.27 -8.78 10.11
C THR A 91 -1.78 -8.58 10.24
N THR A 92 -2.30 -8.66 11.46
CA THR A 92 -3.71 -8.32 11.72
C THR A 92 -3.94 -6.81 11.66
N VAL A 93 -5.21 -6.40 11.67
CA VAL A 93 -5.58 -4.97 11.76
C VAL A 93 -5.12 -4.40 13.10
N GLU A 94 -5.29 -5.16 14.18
CA GLU A 94 -4.94 -4.78 15.55
C GLU A 94 -3.42 -4.57 15.69
N GLU A 95 -2.61 -5.45 15.09
CA GLU A 95 -1.15 -5.30 15.06
C GLU A 95 -0.73 -4.03 14.30
N ARG A 96 -1.36 -3.75 13.16
CA ARG A 96 -1.10 -2.51 12.39
C ARG A 96 -1.43 -1.27 13.19
N ILE A 97 -2.60 -1.24 13.82
CA ILE A 97 -3.05 -0.11 14.65
C ILE A 97 -2.06 0.11 15.79
N LYS A 98 -1.72 -0.95 16.53
CA LYS A 98 -0.78 -0.88 17.64
C LYS A 98 0.59 -0.33 17.22
N ALA A 99 1.11 -0.75 16.06
CA ALA A 99 2.37 -0.24 15.53
C ALA A 99 2.31 1.26 15.23
N VAL A 100 1.21 1.72 14.61
CA VAL A 100 0.98 3.14 14.30
C VAL A 100 0.83 3.97 15.57
N GLU A 101 0.01 3.52 16.53
CA GLU A 101 -0.20 4.20 17.82
C GLU A 101 1.09 4.33 18.62
N SER A 102 1.92 3.27 18.63
CA SER A 102 3.23 3.28 19.30
C SER A 102 4.15 4.34 18.68
N MET A 103 4.14 4.45 17.34
CA MET A 103 4.95 5.43 16.62
C MET A 103 4.49 6.87 16.88
N ILE A 104 3.18 7.11 16.93
CA ILE A 104 2.61 8.45 17.21
C ILE A 104 2.90 8.86 18.66
N THR A 105 2.69 7.95 19.62
CA THR A 105 2.90 8.24 21.05
C THR A 105 4.38 8.47 21.37
N GLY A 106 5.29 7.71 20.75
CA GLY A 106 6.74 7.92 20.90
C GLY A 106 7.23 9.28 20.38
N LYS A 107 6.59 9.81 19.32
CA LYS A 107 6.87 11.17 18.81
C LYS A 107 6.41 12.26 19.77
N ALA A 108 5.22 12.12 20.36
CA ALA A 108 4.70 13.09 21.33
C ALA A 108 5.64 13.25 22.54
N GLN A 109 6.30 12.17 22.97
CA GLN A 109 7.29 12.20 24.06
C GLN A 109 8.63 12.86 23.67
N THR A 110 9.01 12.78 22.39
CA THR A 110 10.26 13.37 21.87
C THR A 110 10.11 14.86 21.60
N GLN A 111 8.93 15.33 21.17
CA GLN A 111 8.65 16.75 20.93
C GLN A 111 8.36 17.55 22.21
N SER A 112 7.98 16.90 23.31
CA SER A 112 7.70 17.55 24.61
C SER A 112 8.96 17.79 25.47
N ARG A 113 10.15 17.52 24.95
CA ARG A 113 11.45 17.67 25.65
C ARG A 113 12.33 18.80 25.10
N ALA A 114 11.78 19.69 24.27
CA ALA A 114 12.46 20.88 23.75
C ALA A 114 12.00 22.15 24.45
#